data_AF-A0A3M1LC40-F1
#
_entry.id   AF-A0A3M1LC40-F1
#
_cell.length_a   1.000
_cell.length_b   1.000
_cell.length_c   1.000
_cell.angle_alpha   90.00
_cell.angle_beta   90.00
_cell.angle_gamma   90.00
#
_symmetry.space_group_name_H-M   'P 1'
#
loop_
_entity.id
_entity.type
_entity.pdbx_description
1 polymer ?
#
loop_
_entity_poly.entity_id
_entity_poly.type
_entity_poly.pdbx_seq_one_letter_code
_entity_poly.pdbx_strand_id
1 'polypeptide(L)'
;MNEALALEIEARLRRHRLAGLEPLLTDGFLMPHYGGLSIANVPATVATMLGAPLPDLAPPLPRELWADLAEGVRRIVLVLLDAVGYRAFLQALDDDESLVFHRLVEAGRLIPLTST
;
A
#
# COMPACT_ATOMS: atom_id res chain seq x y z
N MET A 1 14.00 2.79 -9.01
CA MET A 1 12.82 2.09 -9.59
C MET A 1 11.57 2.23 -8.70
N ASN A 2 11.70 2.34 -7.37
CA ASN A 2 10.59 2.43 -6.41
C ASN A 2 9.82 3.78 -6.43
N GLU A 3 10.56 4.89 -6.54
CA GLU A 3 10.02 6.24 -6.31
C GLU A 3 9.05 6.72 -7.40
N ALA A 4 9.38 6.50 -8.67
CA ALA A 4 8.51 6.85 -9.79
C ALA A 4 7.16 6.12 -9.71
N LEU A 5 7.19 4.83 -9.34
CA LEU A 5 5.98 4.02 -9.15
C LEU A 5 5.16 4.52 -7.95
N ALA A 6 5.82 4.88 -6.84
CA ALA A 6 5.14 5.43 -5.67
C ALA A 6 4.42 6.75 -5.99
N LEU A 7 5.07 7.64 -6.75
CA LEU A 7 4.48 8.91 -7.22
C LEU A 7 3.28 8.67 -8.14
N GLU A 8 3.39 7.73 -9.08
CA GLU A 8 2.30 7.34 -9.98
C GLU A 8 1.09 6.83 -9.19
N ILE A 9 1.33 5.95 -8.22
CA ILE A 9 0.27 5.38 -7.37
C ILE A 9 -0.36 6.45 -6.49
N GLU A 10 0.43 7.35 -5.89
CA GLU A 10 -0.12 8.46 -5.11
C GLU A 10 -1.02 9.36 -5.98
N ALA A 11 -0.59 9.69 -7.20
CA ALA A 11 -1.39 10.47 -8.13
C ALA A 11 -2.69 9.74 -8.53
N ARG A 12 -2.64 8.41 -8.68
CA ARG A 12 -3.83 7.58 -8.92
C ARG A 12 -4.78 7.61 -7.72
N LEU A 13 -4.30 7.42 -6.51
CA LEU A 13 -5.10 7.47 -5.28
C LEU A 13 -5.79 8.85 -5.12
N ARG A 14 -5.06 9.94 -5.37
CA ARG A 14 -5.60 11.30 -5.31
C ARG A 14 -6.72 11.58 -6.30
N ARG A 15 -6.68 10.93 -7.47
CA ARG A 15 -7.72 11.04 -8.51
C ARG A 15 -8.86 10.04 -8.35
N HIS A 16 -8.71 9.03 -7.49
CA HIS A 16 -9.72 7.98 -7.32
C HIS A 16 -11.00 8.54 -6.69
N ARG A 17 -12.15 8.22 -7.30
CA ARG A 17 -13.47 8.60 -6.83
C ARG A 17 -14.39 7.38 -6.90
N LEU A 18 -15.22 7.24 -5.87
CA LEU A 18 -16.29 6.24 -5.83
C LEU A 18 -17.58 6.92 -6.28
N ALA A 19 -18.24 6.31 -7.28
CA ALA A 19 -19.44 6.84 -7.88
C ALA A 19 -20.54 7.04 -6.83
N GLY A 20 -21.14 8.24 -6.82
CA GLY A 20 -22.23 8.60 -5.92
C GLY A 20 -21.78 9.14 -4.56
N LEU A 21 -20.48 9.18 -4.30
CA LEU A 21 -19.92 9.74 -3.07
C LEU A 21 -19.16 11.06 -3.30
N GLU A 22 -19.07 11.55 -4.53
CA GLU A 22 -18.39 12.80 -4.88
C GLU A 22 -18.90 14.02 -4.11
N PRO A 23 -20.22 14.20 -3.87
CA PRO A 23 -20.73 15.36 -3.15
C PRO A 23 -20.35 15.39 -1.66
N LEU A 24 -19.92 14.25 -1.10
CA LEU A 24 -19.56 14.10 0.30
C LEU A 24 -18.07 14.40 0.55
N LEU A 25 -17.30 14.66 -0.50
CA LEU A 25 -15.87 14.86 -0.41
C LEU A 25 -15.51 16.30 0.00
N THR A 26 -14.74 16.43 1.06
CA THR A 26 -14.01 17.65 1.38
C THR A 26 -12.66 17.67 0.67
N ASP A 27 -12.10 18.87 0.49
CA ASP A 27 -10.78 19.02 -0.10
C ASP A 27 -9.73 18.24 0.70
N GLY A 28 -8.89 17.48 -0.02
CA GLY A 28 -7.83 16.66 0.56
C GLY A 28 -8.28 15.28 1.04
N PHE A 29 -9.58 14.96 1.06
CA PHE A 29 -10.04 13.61 1.39
C PHE A 29 -9.61 12.59 0.33
N LEU A 30 -9.02 11.48 0.76
CA LEU A 30 -8.65 10.35 -0.10
C LEU A 30 -9.70 9.25 0.02
N MET A 31 -10.32 8.91 -1.11
CA MET A 31 -11.27 7.79 -1.16
C MET A 31 -10.54 6.45 -1.01
N PRO A 32 -11.12 5.48 -0.28
CA PRO A 32 -10.57 4.15 -0.22
C PRO A 32 -10.53 3.53 -1.61
N HIS A 33 -9.39 2.91 -1.97
CA HIS A 33 -9.22 2.24 -3.24
C HIS A 33 -9.30 0.72 -3.07
N TYR A 34 -10.49 0.22 -2.68
CA TYR A 34 -10.74 -1.21 -2.42
C TYR A 34 -10.50 -2.12 -3.64
N GLY A 35 -10.44 -1.56 -4.85
CA GLY A 35 -10.12 -2.27 -6.10
C GLY A 35 -8.64 -2.59 -6.31
N GLY A 36 -7.78 -2.53 -5.29
CA GLY A 36 -6.39 -2.99 -5.38
C GLY A 36 -5.32 -2.09 -4.78
N LEU A 37 -5.64 -0.97 -4.12
CA LEU A 37 -4.64 -0.07 -3.51
C LEU A 37 -5.05 0.35 -2.09
N SER A 38 -5.71 -0.57 -1.39
CA SER A 38 -6.14 -0.43 0.01
C SER A 38 -5.50 -1.51 0.88
N ILE A 39 -5.38 -1.25 2.19
CA ILE A 39 -4.99 -2.28 3.15
C ILE A 39 -5.92 -3.51 3.11
N ALA A 40 -7.17 -3.33 2.67
CA ALA A 40 -8.12 -4.42 2.47
C ALA A 40 -7.66 -5.45 1.41
N ASN A 41 -6.74 -5.06 0.51
CA ASN A 41 -6.17 -5.91 -0.52
C ASN A 41 -4.98 -6.75 -0.02
N VAL A 42 -4.43 -6.44 1.16
CA VAL A 42 -3.25 -7.12 1.73
C VAL A 42 -3.54 -8.60 2.05
N PRO A 43 -4.67 -8.98 2.71
CA PRO A 43 -4.94 -10.38 3.02
C PRO A 43 -4.98 -11.28 1.78
N ALA A 44 -5.65 -10.85 0.71
CA ALA A 44 -5.69 -11.60 -0.55
C ALA A 44 -4.32 -11.70 -1.21
N THR A 45 -3.49 -10.66 -1.10
CA THR A 45 -2.10 -10.66 -1.60
C THR A 45 -1.25 -11.69 -0.85
N VAL A 46 -1.27 -11.66 0.48
CA VAL A 46 -0.53 -12.59 1.36
C VAL A 46 -0.97 -14.04 1.11
N ALA A 47 -2.28 -14.28 1.03
CA ALA A 47 -2.84 -15.59 0.73
C ALA A 47 -2.36 -16.12 -0.64
N THR A 48 -2.33 -15.25 -1.65
CA THR A 48 -1.84 -15.58 -3.00
C THR A 48 -0.34 -15.90 -2.99
N MET A 49 0.48 -15.09 -2.28
CA MET A 49 1.92 -15.32 -2.15
C MET A 49 2.24 -16.68 -1.50
N LEU A 50 1.40 -17.13 -0.56
CA LEU A 50 1.55 -18.42 0.11
C LEU A 50 0.92 -19.60 -0.65
N GLY A 51 0.40 -19.37 -1.86
CA GLY A 51 -0.22 -20.42 -2.68
C GLY A 51 -1.58 -20.90 -2.16
N ALA A 52 -2.25 -20.11 -1.32
CA ALA A 52 -3.53 -20.43 -0.71
C ALA A 52 -4.56 -19.31 -0.96
N PRO A 53 -4.96 -19.05 -2.22
CA PRO A 53 -5.88 -17.96 -2.53
C PRO A 53 -7.22 -18.15 -1.81
N LEU A 54 -7.72 -17.07 -1.21
CA LEU A 54 -8.96 -17.06 -0.45
C LEU A 54 -10.08 -16.44 -1.30
N PRO A 55 -11.20 -17.16 -1.54
CA PRO A 55 -12.36 -16.59 -2.23
C PRO A 55 -13.02 -15.51 -1.36
N ASP A 56 -13.85 -14.67 -1.99
CA ASP A 56 -14.71 -13.67 -1.34
C ASP A 56 -13.98 -12.53 -0.60
N LEU A 57 -12.66 -12.40 -0.78
CA LEU A 57 -11.90 -11.23 -0.34
C LEU A 57 -11.89 -10.14 -1.42
N ALA A 58 -11.48 -8.92 -1.02
CA ALA A 58 -11.08 -7.89 -1.96
C ALA A 58 -9.96 -8.43 -2.90
N PRO A 59 -9.81 -7.91 -4.13
CA PRO A 59 -8.76 -8.37 -5.03
C PRO A 59 -7.37 -8.18 -4.41
N PRO A 60 -6.36 -8.96 -4.80
CA PRO A 60 -4.98 -8.70 -4.36
C PRO A 60 -4.49 -7.34 -4.87
N LEU A 61 -3.40 -6.85 -4.28
CA LEU A 61 -2.65 -5.71 -4.81
C LEU A 61 -2.19 -6.01 -6.26
N PRO A 62 -1.98 -4.99 -7.11
CA PRO A 62 -1.42 -5.16 -8.44
C PRO A 62 -0.13 -5.98 -8.38
N ARG A 63 0.00 -6.94 -9.31
CA ARG A 63 1.08 -7.94 -9.30
C ARG A 63 2.46 -7.28 -9.38
N GLU A 64 2.56 -6.18 -10.10
CA GLU A 64 3.77 -5.37 -10.21
C GLU A 64 4.29 -4.86 -8.87
N LEU A 65 3.49 -4.90 -7.79
CA LEU A 65 3.91 -4.49 -6.45
C LEU A 65 4.54 -5.60 -5.61
N TRP A 66 4.30 -6.88 -5.92
CA TRP A 66 4.69 -7.98 -5.02
C TRP A 66 5.11 -9.29 -5.70
N ALA A 67 4.83 -9.50 -7.00
CA ALA A 67 4.94 -10.83 -7.61
C ALA A 67 6.38 -11.36 -7.64
N ASP A 68 7.37 -10.51 -7.86
CA ASP A 68 8.80 -10.85 -7.82
C ASP A 68 9.29 -11.13 -6.40
N LEU A 69 8.58 -10.65 -5.37
CA LEU A 69 8.88 -10.94 -3.97
C LEU A 69 8.30 -12.29 -3.51
N ALA A 70 7.42 -12.92 -4.30
CA ALA A 70 6.67 -14.10 -3.87
C ALA A 70 7.45 -15.42 -4.03
N GLU A 71 8.47 -15.46 -4.87
CA GLU A 71 9.21 -16.69 -5.16
C GLU A 71 9.90 -17.24 -3.89
N GLY A 72 9.58 -18.49 -3.54
CA GLY A 72 10.19 -19.17 -2.38
C GLY A 72 9.73 -18.66 -1.01
N VAL A 73 8.76 -17.75 -0.94
CA VAL A 73 8.22 -17.24 0.33
C VAL A 73 7.50 -18.36 1.09
N ARG A 74 7.93 -18.57 2.34
CA ARG A 74 7.30 -19.55 3.26
C ARG A 74 6.67 -18.91 4.49
N ARG A 75 7.01 -17.65 4.76
CA ARG A 75 6.58 -16.90 5.96
C ARG A 75 6.45 -15.44 5.60
N ILE A 76 5.37 -14.83 6.05
CA ILE A 76 5.10 -13.41 5.91
C ILE A 76 4.89 -12.85 7.31
N VAL A 77 5.58 -11.77 7.62
CA VAL A 77 5.40 -11.00 8.86
C VAL A 77 4.72 -9.70 8.47
N LEU A 78 3.49 -9.51 8.95
CA LEU A 78 2.75 -8.27 8.75
C LEU A 78 2.92 -7.39 10.00
N VAL A 79 3.44 -6.18 9.80
CA VAL A 79 3.55 -5.15 10.84
C VAL A 79 2.60 -4.02 10.50
N LEU A 80 1.68 -3.71 11.41
CA LEU A 80 0.78 -2.56 11.30
C LEU A 80 1.27 -1.48 12.26
N LEU A 81 1.61 -0.32 11.71
CA LEU A 81 1.90 0.88 12.48
C LEU A 81 0.65 1.76 12.48
N ASP A 82 -0.01 1.85 13.62
CA ASP A 82 -1.24 2.63 13.75
C ASP A 82 -0.96 4.13 13.69
N ALA A 83 -1.91 4.88 13.12
CA ALA A 83 -1.87 6.34 12.95
C ALA A 83 -0.64 6.88 12.18
N VAL A 84 0.05 6.05 11.40
CA VAL A 84 1.19 6.48 10.57
C VAL A 84 0.74 6.71 9.12
N GLY A 85 0.49 7.97 8.76
CA GLY A 85 0.16 8.35 7.38
C GLY A 85 1.39 8.32 6.45
N TYR A 86 1.20 7.94 5.18
CA TYR A 86 2.28 7.80 4.19
C TYR A 86 3.20 9.02 4.09
N ARG A 87 2.64 10.23 3.93
CA ARG A 87 3.42 11.47 3.86
C ARG A 87 4.11 11.83 5.17
N ALA A 88 3.47 11.56 6.31
CA ALA A 88 4.07 11.79 7.62
C ALA A 88 5.25 10.83 7.86
N PHE A 89 5.16 9.60 7.36
CA PHE A 89 6.25 8.63 7.41
C PHE A 89 7.44 9.05 6.54
N LEU A 90 7.18 9.54 5.31
CA LEU A 90 8.24 10.09 4.45
C LEU A 90 8.95 11.28 5.13
N GLN A 91 8.18 12.22 5.68
CA GLN A 91 8.76 13.35 6.42
C GLN A 91 9.61 12.89 7.60
N ALA A 92 9.15 11.88 8.36
CA ALA A 92 9.92 11.35 9.48
C ALA A 92 11.25 10.70 9.04
N LEU A 93 11.27 10.03 7.89
CA LEU A 93 12.49 9.49 7.30
C LEU A 93 13.45 10.61 6.88
N ASP A 94 12.94 11.67 6.28
CA ASP A 94 13.73 12.83 5.87
C ASP A 94 14.31 13.59 7.09
N ASP A 95 13.54 13.66 8.18
CA ASP A 95 13.92 14.38 9.40
C ASP A 95 14.94 13.61 10.27
N ASP A 96 14.97 12.27 10.19
CA ASP A 96 15.82 11.42 11.01
C ASP A 96 16.44 10.24 10.24
N GLU A 97 17.70 10.40 9.84
CA GLU A 97 18.51 9.37 9.17
C GLU A 97 18.82 8.14 10.06
N SER A 98 18.62 8.23 11.38
CA SER A 98 18.91 7.13 12.31
C SER A 98 17.79 6.08 12.36
N LEU A 99 16.62 6.36 11.77
CA LEU A 99 15.48 5.44 11.76
C LEU A 99 15.81 4.14 11.03
N VAL A 100 15.53 3.00 11.69
CA VAL A 100 15.76 1.66 11.12
C VAL A 100 15.01 1.42 9.80
N PHE A 101 13.96 2.19 9.54
CA PHE A 101 13.10 2.07 8.37
C PHE A 101 13.81 2.42 7.06
N HIS A 102 14.87 3.23 7.07
CA HIS A 102 15.68 3.51 5.86
C HIS A 102 16.14 2.22 5.18
N ARG A 103 16.59 1.24 5.95
CA ARG A 103 17.02 -0.08 5.44
C ARG A 103 15.89 -0.86 4.77
N LEU A 104 14.65 -0.71 5.26
CA LEU A 104 13.48 -1.37 4.68
C LEU A 104 13.03 -0.70 3.38
N VAL A 105 13.17 0.63 3.28
CA VAL A 105 12.89 1.39 2.06
C VAL A 105 13.90 1.06 0.96
N GLU A 106 15.18 0.99 1.31
CA GLU A 106 16.26 0.64 0.37
C GLU A 106 16.16 -0.79 -0.15
N ALA A 107 15.88 -1.76 0.73
CA ALA A 107 15.83 -3.17 0.38
C ALA A 107 14.46 -3.63 -0.14
N GLY A 108 13.46 -2.76 -0.13
CA GLY A 108 12.06 -3.12 -0.32
C GLY A 108 11.27 -2.16 -1.21
N ARG A 109 9.96 -2.09 -0.95
CA ARG A 109 8.99 -1.32 -1.73
C ARG A 109 8.17 -0.43 -0.82
N LEU A 110 8.36 0.88 -0.93
CA LEU A 110 7.56 1.88 -0.21
C LEU A 110 6.53 2.47 -1.16
N ILE A 111 5.28 2.06 -1.00
CA ILE A 111 4.17 2.40 -1.90
C ILE A 111 2.98 2.87 -1.04
N PRO A 112 2.28 3.96 -1.43
CA PRO A 112 1.12 4.43 -0.68
C PRO A 112 -0.10 3.50 -0.88
N LEU A 113 -0.84 3.25 0.21
CA LEU A 113 -2.13 2.55 0.23
C LEU A 113 -3.16 3.38 1.02
N THR A 114 -4.45 3.12 0.80
CA THR A 114 -5.54 3.68 1.61
C THR A 114 -5.94 2.75 2.76
N SER A 115 -6.33 3.29 3.91
CA SER A 115 -6.66 2.51 5.12
C SER A 115 -8.03 2.82 5.76
N THR A 116 -8.93 3.47 5.04
CA THR A 116 -10.23 3.95 5.54
C THR A 116 -11.32 2.89 5.62
#